data_AF-A0A8B6UYT5-F1
#
_entry.id   AF-A0A8B6UYT5-F1
#
_cell.length_a   1.000
_cell.length_b   1.000
_cell.length_c   1.000
_cell.angle_alpha   90.00
_cell.angle_beta   90.00
_cell.angle_gamma   90.00
#
_symmetry.space_group_name_H-M   'P 1'
#
loop_
_entity.id
_entity.type
_entity.pdbx_description
1 polymer ?
#
loop_
_entity_poly.entity_id
_entity_poly.type
_entity_poly.pdbx_seq_one_letter_code
_entity_poly.pdbx_strand_id
1 'polypeptide(L)'
;MALSGCSLFAPSVDLDSLTLDVASGANDNTPIAVDFIAVNDPELLKQLSAITASQWFAEREQFQRDYRQLMSVWGLELVPGQFIDRQPFPLEGRRAAGLLVFASYNTPGAHRLRLDDQRKAWLKFDSREMSLVDDGQLNASQP
;
A
#
# COMPACT_ATOMS: atom_id res chain seq x y z
N MET A 1 32.06 29.66 -1.21
CA MET A 1 31.46 28.30 -1.20
C MET A 1 30.01 28.46 -0.76
N ALA A 2 29.06 28.35 -1.69
CA ALA A 2 27.64 28.42 -1.37
C ALA A 2 27.18 26.99 -1.04
N LEU A 3 26.79 26.76 0.21
CA LEU A 3 26.09 25.55 0.61
C LEU A 3 24.63 25.71 0.17
N SER A 4 24.28 25.14 -0.98
CA SER A 4 22.89 24.93 -1.38
C SER A 4 22.28 23.85 -0.49
N GLY A 5 21.89 24.22 0.73
CA GLY A 5 21.14 23.37 1.65
C GLY A 5 19.64 23.55 1.43
N CYS A 6 19.10 22.99 0.35
CA CYS A 6 17.65 22.81 0.20
C CYS A 6 17.31 21.34 0.41
N SER A 7 17.05 20.94 1.65
CA SER A 7 16.15 19.83 2.00
C SER A 7 16.02 19.77 3.53
N LEU A 8 15.13 20.60 4.09
CA LEU A 8 14.79 20.55 5.52
C LEU A 8 13.57 19.66 5.80
N PHE A 9 13.02 18.97 4.79
CA PHE A 9 11.87 18.09 4.95
C PHE A 9 12.32 16.65 4.76
N ALA A 10 12.31 15.88 5.86
CA ALA A 10 12.43 14.44 5.76
C ALA A 10 11.21 13.90 5.00
N PRO A 11 11.38 12.95 4.05
CA PRO A 11 10.27 12.41 3.31
C PRO A 11 9.27 11.73 4.26
N SER A 12 8.00 11.87 3.94
CA SER A 12 6.85 11.33 4.68
C SER A 12 5.79 10.83 3.72
N VAL A 13 4.88 10.03 4.23
CA VAL A 13 3.69 9.61 3.49
C VAL A 13 2.83 10.84 3.14
N ASP A 14 2.68 11.15 1.84
CA ASP A 14 1.83 12.24 1.32
C ASP A 14 0.39 11.80 1.03
N LEU A 15 0.08 10.50 1.15
CA LEU A 15 -1.25 9.94 0.93
C LEU A 15 -2.21 10.38 2.05
N ASP A 16 -3.26 11.12 1.67
CA ASP A 16 -4.30 11.67 2.56
C ASP A 16 -5.61 10.85 2.53
N SER A 17 -6.00 10.37 1.35
CA SER A 17 -7.27 9.68 1.12
C SER A 17 -7.04 8.36 0.39
N LEU A 18 -7.67 7.31 0.91
CA LEU A 18 -7.59 5.97 0.35
C LEU A 18 -9.00 5.42 0.11
N THR A 19 -9.30 5.11 -1.15
CA THR A 19 -10.50 4.38 -1.56
C THR A 19 -10.12 2.93 -1.86
N LEU A 20 -10.85 1.97 -1.30
CA LEU A 20 -10.70 0.54 -1.55
C LEU A 20 -12.01 0.02 -2.14
N ASP A 21 -11.96 -0.39 -3.40
CA ASP A 21 -13.09 -0.95 -4.13
C ASP A 21 -12.85 -2.43 -4.38
N VAL A 22 -13.60 -3.27 -3.67
CA VAL A 22 -13.42 -4.72 -3.68
C VAL A 22 -14.52 -5.34 -4.51
N ALA A 23 -14.14 -5.93 -5.66
CA ALA A 23 -15.09 -6.61 -6.51
C ALA A 23 -15.82 -7.73 -5.75
N SER A 24 -17.09 -8.00 -6.08
CA SER A 24 -17.85 -9.08 -5.44
C SER A 24 -17.22 -10.47 -5.64
N GLY A 25 -16.45 -10.65 -6.71
CA GLY A 25 -15.68 -11.87 -7.01
C GLY A 25 -14.20 -11.79 -6.63
N ALA A 26 -13.80 -10.83 -5.79
CA ALA A 26 -12.39 -10.64 -5.41
C ALA A 26 -11.83 -11.89 -4.71
N ASN A 27 -10.58 -12.22 -5.02
CA ASN A 27 -9.83 -13.35 -4.43
C ASN A 27 -10.65 -14.65 -4.33
N ASP A 28 -11.28 -15.06 -5.44
CA ASP A 28 -12.13 -16.25 -5.53
C ASP A 28 -13.27 -16.27 -4.48
N ASN A 29 -13.85 -15.10 -4.18
CA ASN A 29 -14.88 -14.86 -3.16
C ASN A 29 -14.40 -15.13 -1.72
N THR A 30 -13.12 -14.92 -1.44
CA THR A 30 -12.55 -15.03 -0.10
C THR A 30 -12.00 -13.69 0.38
N PRO A 31 -11.95 -13.43 1.70
CA PRO A 31 -11.35 -12.21 2.22
C PRO A 31 -9.89 -12.02 1.79
N ILE A 32 -9.45 -10.77 1.69
CA ILE A 32 -8.08 -10.39 1.33
C ILE A 32 -7.47 -9.66 2.53
N ALA A 33 -6.42 -10.23 3.12
CA ALA A 33 -5.59 -9.49 4.05
C ALA A 33 -4.76 -8.45 3.28
N VAL A 34 -4.82 -7.19 3.70
CA VAL A 34 -4.09 -6.08 3.10
C VAL A 34 -3.28 -5.39 4.19
N ASP A 35 -1.99 -5.20 3.94
CA ASP A 35 -1.09 -4.46 4.81
C ASP A 35 -0.48 -3.27 4.06
N PHE A 36 -0.69 -2.07 4.59
CA PHE A 36 0.00 -0.85 4.21
C PHE A 36 1.23 -0.67 5.09
N ILE A 37 2.36 -0.36 4.49
CA ILE A 37 3.66 -0.30 5.18
C ILE A 37 4.37 1.00 4.81
N ALA A 38 4.43 1.92 5.76
CA ALA A 38 5.31 3.07 5.67
C ALA A 38 6.72 2.64 6.12
N VAL A 39 7.70 2.73 5.24
CA VAL A 39 9.08 2.26 5.48
C VAL A 39 10.01 3.46 5.56
N ASN A 40 10.76 3.58 6.64
CA ASN A 40 11.58 4.75 6.97
C ASN A 40 13.02 4.61 6.46
N ASP A 41 13.47 3.37 6.22
CA ASP A 41 14.81 3.03 5.78
C ASP A 41 14.83 2.60 4.30
N PRO A 42 15.67 3.21 3.43
CA PRO A 42 15.71 2.88 2.00
C PRO A 42 16.15 1.44 1.67
N GLU A 43 17.05 0.84 2.47
CA GLU A 43 17.50 -0.54 2.22
C GLU A 43 16.42 -1.54 2.58
N LEU A 44 15.71 -1.32 3.70
CA LEU A 44 14.51 -2.08 4.05
C LEU A 44 13.41 -1.91 2.99
N LEU A 45 13.20 -0.70 2.48
CA LEU A 45 12.22 -0.45 1.42
C LEU A 45 12.56 -1.26 0.16
N LYS A 46 13.85 -1.28 -0.22
CA LYS A 46 14.35 -2.08 -1.35
C LYS A 46 14.15 -3.57 -1.12
N GLN A 47 14.42 -4.07 0.09
CA GLN A 47 14.19 -5.46 0.46
C GLN A 47 12.71 -5.83 0.36
N LEU A 48 11.81 -5.05 0.97
CA LEU A 48 10.37 -5.29 0.92
C LEU A 48 9.81 -5.14 -0.52
N SER A 49 10.37 -4.23 -1.32
CA SER A 49 9.99 -4.08 -2.73
C SER A 49 10.39 -5.28 -3.60
N ALA A 50 11.26 -6.16 -3.12
CA ALA A 50 11.70 -7.35 -3.84
C ALA A 50 10.88 -8.61 -3.52
N ILE A 51 10.16 -8.65 -2.40
CA ILE A 51 9.40 -9.82 -1.97
C ILE A 51 7.95 -9.79 -2.48
N THR A 52 7.34 -10.96 -2.58
CA THR A 52 5.92 -11.14 -2.88
C THR A 52 5.05 -10.90 -1.64
N ALA A 53 3.75 -10.67 -1.83
CA ALA A 53 2.82 -10.58 -0.69
C ALA A 53 2.79 -11.86 0.14
N SER A 54 2.85 -13.05 -0.47
CA SER A 54 2.87 -14.30 0.29
C SER A 54 4.09 -14.40 1.20
N GLN A 55 5.27 -13.97 0.73
CA GLN A 55 6.47 -13.87 1.56
C GLN A 55 6.32 -12.85 2.69
N TRP A 56 5.77 -11.66 2.39
CA TRP A 56 5.47 -10.66 3.43
C TRP A 56 4.58 -11.25 4.53
N PHE A 57 3.42 -11.82 4.18
CA PHE A 57 2.47 -12.33 5.18
C PHE A 57 3.00 -13.55 5.95
N ALA A 58 3.86 -14.38 5.33
CA ALA A 58 4.52 -15.49 6.01
C ALA A 58 5.56 -15.03 7.06
N GLU A 59 6.29 -13.94 6.77
CA GLU A 59 7.39 -13.44 7.61
C GLU A 59 7.03 -12.17 8.39
N ARG A 60 5.79 -11.68 8.27
CA ARG A 60 5.32 -10.37 8.77
C ARG A 60 5.70 -10.13 10.22
N GLU A 61 5.45 -11.10 11.08
CA GLU A 61 5.75 -10.95 12.51
C GLU A 61 7.24 -10.82 12.77
N GLN A 62 8.07 -11.54 12.01
CA GLN A 62 9.52 -11.44 12.12
C GLN A 62 10.00 -10.07 11.67
N PHE A 63 9.52 -9.59 10.51
CA PHE A 63 9.83 -8.23 10.05
C PHE A 63 9.43 -7.17 11.08
N GLN A 64 8.22 -7.25 11.64
CA GLN A 64 7.75 -6.28 12.65
C GLN A 64 8.57 -6.33 13.95
N ARG A 65 9.10 -7.49 14.32
CA ARG A 65 10.01 -7.62 15.47
C ARG A 65 11.37 -7.00 15.18
N ASP A 66 11.95 -7.28 14.03
CA ASP A 66 13.33 -6.90 13.67
C ASP A 66 13.43 -5.42 13.28
N TYR A 67 12.40 -4.87 12.63
CA TYR A 67 12.41 -3.53 12.04
C TYR A 67 11.40 -2.57 12.68
N ARG A 68 11.06 -2.79 13.96
CA ARG A 68 9.98 -2.08 14.69
C ARG A 68 10.08 -0.55 14.66
N GLN A 69 11.29 0.00 14.55
CA GLN A 69 11.54 1.45 14.47
C GLN A 69 11.68 1.97 13.04
N LEU A 70 11.83 1.06 12.07
CA LEU A 70 12.13 1.38 10.67
C LEU A 70 10.91 1.25 9.75
N MET A 71 9.78 0.77 10.27
CA MET A 71 8.52 0.77 9.53
C MET A 71 7.31 0.90 10.45
N SER A 72 6.17 1.28 9.88
CA SER A 72 4.85 1.26 10.51
C SER A 72 3.86 0.54 9.61
N VAL A 73 3.12 -0.41 10.18
CA VAL A 73 2.18 -1.26 9.43
C VAL A 73 0.75 -0.92 9.84
N TRP A 74 -0.12 -0.72 8.86
CA TRP A 74 -1.56 -0.67 9.05
C TRP A 74 -2.21 -1.78 8.22
N GLY A 75 -2.79 -2.76 8.92
CA GLY A 75 -3.43 -3.93 8.32
C GLY A 75 -4.94 -3.88 8.42
N LEU A 76 -5.62 -4.46 7.43
CA LEU A 76 -7.05 -4.70 7.42
C LEU A 76 -7.39 -5.93 6.58
N GLU A 77 -8.57 -6.50 6.86
CA GLU A 77 -9.14 -7.57 6.06
C GLU A 77 -10.27 -7.00 5.20
N LEU A 78 -10.17 -7.21 3.89
CA LEU A 78 -11.15 -6.76 2.90
C LEU A 78 -12.08 -7.91 2.53
N VAL A 79 -13.39 -7.65 2.54
CA VAL A 79 -14.42 -8.63 2.19
C VAL A 79 -14.91 -8.38 0.75
N PRO A 80 -15.16 -9.41 -0.08
CA PRO A 80 -15.69 -9.22 -1.42
C PRO A 80 -16.97 -8.38 -1.46
N GLY A 81 -17.04 -7.41 -2.38
CA GLY A 81 -18.15 -6.46 -2.51
C GLY A 81 -18.07 -5.24 -1.57
N GLN A 82 -17.01 -5.14 -0.77
CA GLN A 82 -16.81 -4.01 0.13
C GLN A 82 -16.32 -2.77 -0.62
N PHE A 83 -16.83 -1.62 -0.22
CA PHE A 83 -16.32 -0.31 -0.63
C PHE A 83 -15.93 0.46 0.63
N ILE A 84 -14.66 0.87 0.73
CA ILE A 84 -14.14 1.63 1.88
C ILE A 84 -13.61 2.95 1.36
N ASP A 85 -14.07 4.05 1.97
CA ASP A 85 -13.44 5.35 1.84
C ASP A 85 -12.79 5.71 3.18
N ARG A 86 -11.48 5.97 3.17
CA ARG A 86 -10.67 6.18 4.36
C ARG A 86 -9.94 7.53 4.27
N GLN A 87 -10.44 8.47 5.05
CA GLN A 87 -9.84 9.78 5.24
C GLN A 87 -10.00 10.22 6.72
N PRO A 88 -8.91 10.61 7.42
CA PRO A 88 -7.53 10.58 6.95
C PRO A 88 -6.98 9.14 6.81
N PHE A 89 -6.00 8.97 5.92
CA PHE A 89 -5.26 7.73 5.78
C PHE A 89 -4.44 7.46 7.07
N PRO A 90 -4.48 6.25 7.68
CA PRO A 90 -3.88 6.03 9.00
C PRO A 90 -2.36 6.20 9.11
N LEU A 91 -1.63 6.16 7.99
CA LEU A 91 -0.19 6.40 7.96
C LEU A 91 0.18 7.77 7.39
N GLU A 92 -0.80 8.65 7.14
CA GLU A 92 -0.57 10.03 6.68
C GLU A 92 0.45 10.74 7.57
N GLY A 93 1.40 11.45 6.94
CA GLY A 93 2.42 12.25 7.64
C GLY A 93 3.48 11.45 8.40
N ARG A 94 3.42 10.11 8.42
CA ARG A 94 4.50 9.28 8.98
C ARG A 94 5.75 9.50 8.13
N ARG A 95 6.88 9.79 8.79
CA ARG A 95 8.19 9.82 8.12
C ARG A 95 8.40 8.48 7.43
N ALA A 96 8.70 8.50 6.14
CA ALA A 96 8.85 7.29 5.33
C ALA A 96 9.70 7.62 4.10
N ALA A 97 10.64 6.74 3.76
CA ALA A 97 11.29 6.71 2.46
C ALA A 97 10.36 6.15 1.36
N GLY A 98 9.30 5.43 1.73
CA GLY A 98 8.25 4.99 0.81
C GLY A 98 7.08 4.30 1.51
N LEU A 99 5.97 4.13 0.77
CA LEU A 99 4.74 3.48 1.17
C LEU A 99 4.45 2.29 0.24
N LEU A 100 4.44 1.09 0.80
CA LEU A 100 4.05 -0.13 0.11
C LEU A 100 2.67 -0.58 0.56
N VAL A 101 1.95 -1.26 -0.33
CA VAL A 101 0.75 -2.04 0.00
C VAL A 101 0.94 -3.45 -0.51
N PHE A 102 0.62 -4.44 0.33
CA PHE A 102 0.61 -5.87 -0.01
C PHE A 102 -0.79 -6.42 0.15
N ALA A 103 -1.24 -7.24 -0.81
CA ALA A 103 -2.53 -7.90 -0.78
C ALA A 103 -2.36 -9.43 -0.86
N SER A 104 -2.89 -10.16 0.11
CA SER A 104 -2.73 -11.61 0.22
C SER A 104 -3.69 -12.38 -0.70
N TYR A 105 -3.48 -12.31 -2.00
CA TYR A 105 -4.21 -13.13 -2.97
C TYR A 105 -3.82 -14.61 -2.89
N ASN A 106 -4.77 -15.49 -3.19
CA ASN A 106 -4.57 -16.94 -3.31
C ASN A 106 -3.80 -17.34 -4.58
N THR A 107 -3.64 -16.39 -5.51
CA THR A 107 -2.92 -16.59 -6.77
C THR A 107 -1.43 -16.29 -6.59
N PRO A 108 -0.53 -16.99 -7.30
CA PRO A 108 0.88 -16.61 -7.33
C PRO A 108 1.07 -15.21 -7.94
N GLY A 109 1.90 -14.38 -7.32
CA GLY A 109 2.17 -13.04 -7.84
C GLY A 109 2.90 -12.14 -6.86
N ALA A 110 3.35 -10.99 -7.36
CA ALA A 110 3.94 -9.94 -6.54
C ALA A 110 2.92 -9.39 -5.52
N HIS A 111 1.71 -9.08 -6.00
CA HIS A 111 0.58 -8.56 -5.25
C HIS A 111 0.94 -7.41 -4.31
N ARG A 112 1.81 -6.54 -4.81
CA ARG A 112 2.29 -5.35 -4.12
C ARG A 112 2.27 -4.15 -5.04
N LEU A 113 2.00 -2.98 -4.48
CA LEU A 113 2.12 -1.69 -5.16
C LEU A 113 2.89 -0.72 -4.27
N ARG A 114 3.44 0.31 -4.92
CA ARG A 114 4.13 1.43 -4.26
C ARG A 114 3.29 2.69 -4.46
N LEU A 115 3.08 3.47 -3.40
CA LEU A 115 2.13 4.58 -3.36
C LEU A 115 2.77 5.95 -3.05
N ASP A 116 4.10 6.04 -3.16
CA ASP A 116 4.93 7.15 -2.64
C ASP A 116 4.57 8.54 -3.19
N ASP A 117 4.02 8.62 -4.39
CA ASP A 117 3.77 9.89 -5.10
C ASP A 117 2.27 10.23 -5.21
N GLN A 118 1.43 9.55 -4.44
CA GLN A 118 -0.02 9.70 -4.50
C GLN A 118 -0.55 10.45 -3.28
N ARG A 119 -1.19 11.60 -3.50
CA ARG A 119 -2.01 12.25 -2.45
C ARG A 119 -3.29 11.49 -2.20
N LYS A 120 -3.86 10.91 -3.26
CA LYS A 120 -5.07 10.10 -3.22
C LYS A 120 -4.82 8.79 -3.94
N ALA A 121 -5.30 7.69 -3.38
CA ALA A 121 -5.19 6.38 -4.02
C ALA A 121 -6.56 5.71 -4.04
N TRP A 122 -6.99 5.26 -5.21
CA TRP A 122 -8.10 4.33 -5.36
C TRP A 122 -7.54 2.98 -5.76
N LEU A 123 -7.59 2.02 -4.84
CA LEU A 123 -7.19 0.64 -5.11
C LEU A 123 -8.42 -0.19 -5.46
N LYS A 124 -8.36 -0.86 -6.60
CA LYS A 124 -9.34 -1.86 -7.01
C LYS A 124 -8.80 -3.25 -6.74
N PHE A 125 -9.60 -4.08 -6.09
CA PHE A 125 -9.28 -5.46 -5.77
C PHE A 125 -10.20 -6.37 -6.60
N ASP A 126 -9.65 -6.92 -7.68
CA ASP A 126 -10.35 -7.84 -8.57
C ASP A 126 -10.13 -9.30 -8.14
N SER A 127 -10.55 -10.26 -8.97
CA SER A 127 -10.48 -11.69 -8.65
C SER A 127 -9.06 -12.21 -8.39
N ARG A 128 -8.04 -11.66 -9.07
CA ARG A 128 -6.66 -12.19 -9.03
C ARG A 128 -5.58 -11.15 -8.80
N GLU A 129 -5.92 -9.86 -8.83
CA GLU A 129 -4.94 -8.79 -8.74
C GLU A 129 -5.53 -7.53 -8.12
N MET A 130 -4.64 -6.74 -7.52
CA MET A 130 -4.90 -5.39 -7.03
C MET A 130 -4.29 -4.40 -8.03
N SER A 131 -5.02 -3.35 -8.35
CA SER A 131 -4.58 -2.28 -9.25
C SER A 131 -4.87 -0.91 -8.67
N LEU A 132 -4.05 0.08 -9.06
CA LEU A 132 -4.34 1.50 -8.82
C LEU A 132 -5.24 1.99 -9.96
N VAL A 133 -6.38 2.56 -9.63
CA VAL A 133 -7.26 3.22 -10.61
C VAL A 133 -6.66 4.58 -10.92
N ASP A 134 -6.27 4.78 -12.18
CA ASP A 134 -5.77 6.07 -12.66
C ASP A 134 -6.96 7.02 -12.91
N ASP A 135 -6.79 8.32 -12.66
CA ASP A 135 -7.84 9.35 -12.81
C ASP A 135 -8.45 9.35 -14.23
N GLY A 136 -7.71 8.87 -15.23
CA GLY A 136 -8.17 8.70 -16.61
C GLY A 136 -9.26 7.64 -16.81
N GLN A 137 -9.41 6.67 -15.91
CA GLN A 137 -10.41 5.60 -16.03
C GLN A 137 -11.77 5.94 -15.43
N LEU A 138 -11.86 7.00 -14.61
CA LEU A 138 -13.14 7.48 -14.05
C LEU A 138 -14.07 8.09 -15.13
N ASN A 139 -13.52 8.47 -16.29
CA ASN A 139 -14.28 9.05 -17.40
C ASN A 139 -14.78 8.03 -18.43
N ALA A 140 -14.46 6.73 -18.29
CA ALA A 140 -14.77 5.71 -19.30
C ALA A 140 -16.00 4.85 -18.98
N SER A 141 -16.70 5.13 -17.88
CA SER A 141 -17.86 4.34 -17.41
C SER A 141 -19.15 5.15 -17.26
N GLN A 142 -19.39 6.11 -18.15
CA GLN A 142 -20.73 6.70 -18.32
C GLN A 142 -21.30 6.29 -19.68
N PRO A 143 -22.45 5.57 -19.72
CA PRO A 143 -23.18 5.31 -20.96
C PRO A 143 -23.84 6.58 -21.53
#